data_AF-A0A1C7EHK9-F1
#
_entry.id   AF-A0A1C7EHK9-F1
#
_cell.length_a   1.000
_cell.length_b   1.000
_cell.length_c   1.000
_cell.angle_alpha   90.00
_cell.angle_beta   90.00
_cell.angle_gamma   90.00
#
_symmetry.space_group_name_H-M   'P 1'
#
loop_
_entity.id
_entity.type
_entity.pdbx_description
1 polymer ?
#
loop_
_entity_poly.entity_id
_entity_poly.type
_entity_poly.pdbx_seq_one_letter_code
_entity_poly.pdbx_strand_id
1 'polypeptide(L)'
;MNTNVYSVEILYSGKYESWEFASREERDAFYEKVIREFNDQKVDKQEGEIDDTKIVQLSSNNLELQENGEYVQNMTIEWFDYDVFSKMLDYINHEYI
;
A
#
# COMPACT_ATOMS: atom_id res chain seq x y z
N MET A 1 -10.71 17.50 -13.41
CA MET A 1 -10.56 16.68 -12.18
C MET A 1 -9.95 15.38 -12.65
N ASN A 2 -8.78 15.00 -12.14
CA ASN A 2 -8.22 13.69 -12.47
C ASN A 2 -9.20 12.65 -11.92
N THR A 3 -9.82 11.90 -12.83
CA THR A 3 -10.85 10.91 -12.54
C THR A 3 -10.28 9.59 -12.02
N ASN A 4 -8.95 9.48 -12.03
CA ASN A 4 -8.23 8.31 -11.57
C ASN A 4 -7.46 8.66 -10.30
N VAL A 5 -7.45 7.72 -9.35
CA VAL A 5 -6.69 7.79 -8.12
C VAL A 5 -5.71 6.62 -8.10
N TYR A 6 -4.44 6.94 -7.96
CA TYR A 6 -3.36 5.97 -7.81
C TYR A 6 -2.77 6.20 -6.43
N SER A 7 -2.87 5.23 -5.53
CA SER A 7 -2.38 5.40 -4.16
C SER A 7 -1.58 4.20 -3.66
N VAL A 8 -0.66 4.50 -2.75
CA VAL A 8 -0.09 3.53 -1.82
C VAL A 8 -0.68 3.81 -0.45
N GLU A 9 -1.06 2.78 0.27
CA GLU A 9 -1.77 2.88 1.54
C GLU A 9 -1.11 1.96 2.56
N ILE A 10 -1.02 2.41 3.81
CA ILE A 10 -0.58 1.60 4.93
C ILE A 10 -1.71 1.54 5.96
N LEU A 11 -2.03 0.32 6.41
CA LEU A 11 -3.04 0.08 7.44
C LEU A 11 -2.41 -0.73 8.58
N TYR A 12 -2.62 -0.24 9.81
CA TYR A 12 -2.15 -0.89 11.03
C TYR A 12 -3.06 -0.56 12.20
N SER A 13 -3.67 -1.57 12.83
CA SER A 13 -4.47 -1.41 14.07
C SER A 13 -5.45 -0.21 14.03
N GLY A 14 -6.14 -0.03 12.89
CA GLY A 14 -7.07 1.09 12.67
C GLY A 14 -6.45 2.45 12.31
N LYS A 15 -5.12 2.57 12.31
CA LYS A 15 -4.40 3.70 11.69
C LYS A 15 -4.26 3.45 10.19
N TYR A 16 -4.59 4.47 9.42
CA TYR A 16 -4.54 4.44 7.96
C TYR A 16 -3.82 5.71 7.49
N GLU A 17 -2.83 5.54 6.63
CA GLU A 17 -2.18 6.62 5.90
C GLU A 17 -2.15 6.28 4.40
N SER A 18 -2.23 7.30 3.55
CA SER A 18 -2.33 7.14 2.10
C SER A 18 -1.55 8.23 1.38
N TRP A 19 -0.91 7.85 0.28
CA TRP A 19 -0.12 8.71 -0.57
C TRP A 19 -0.61 8.56 -2.01
N GLU A 20 -0.96 9.67 -2.65
CA GLU A 20 -1.50 9.71 -4.01
C GLU A 20 -0.40 10.04 -5.03
N PHE A 21 -0.48 9.43 -6.19
CA PHE A 21 0.50 9.55 -7.26
C PHE A 21 -0.19 10.08 -8.53
N ALA A 22 0.57 10.78 -9.37
CA ALA A 22 0.02 11.35 -10.60
C ALA A 22 -0.23 10.27 -11.68
N SER A 23 0.48 9.15 -11.59
CA SER A 23 0.39 8.03 -12.54
C SER A 23 0.47 6.68 -11.84
N ARG A 24 -0.03 5.64 -12.52
CA ARG A 24 0.09 4.25 -12.08
C ARG A 24 1.55 3.80 -12.03
N GLU A 25 2.37 4.24 -12.99
CA GLU A 25 3.78 3.87 -13.09
C GLU A 25 4.59 4.41 -11.90
N GLU A 26 4.36 5.67 -11.50
CA GLU A 26 5.00 6.25 -10.31
C GLU A 26 4.58 5.52 -9.04
N ARG A 27 3.28 5.22 -8.91
CA ARG A 27 2.72 4.44 -7.80
C ARG A 27 3.36 3.05 -7.73
N ASP A 28 3.41 2.32 -8.86
CA ASP A 28 3.97 0.97 -8.95
C ASP A 28 5.46 0.97 -8.60
N ALA A 29 6.23 1.91 -9.15
CA ALA A 29 7.65 2.05 -8.84
C ALA A 29 7.90 2.36 -7.36
N PHE A 30 7.08 3.24 -6.76
CA PHE A 30 7.16 3.56 -5.34
C PHE A 30 6.79 2.36 -4.46
N TYR A 31 5.69 1.68 -4.77
CA TYR A 31 5.23 0.49 -4.05
C TYR A 31 6.28 -0.63 -4.10
N GLU A 32 6.86 -0.90 -5.26
CA GLU A 32 7.94 -1.88 -5.40
C GLU A 32 9.18 -1.50 -4.60
N LYS A 33 9.52 -0.20 -4.54
CA LYS A 33 10.65 0.30 -3.76
C LYS A 33 10.45 0.00 -2.27
N VAL A 34 9.26 0.31 -1.73
CA VAL A 34 8.91 0.02 -0.33
C VAL A 34 8.94 -1.49 -0.07
N ILE A 35 8.33 -2.29 -0.95
CA ILE A 35 8.35 -3.77 -0.81
C ILE A 35 9.77 -4.31 -0.75
N ARG A 36 10.66 -3.85 -1.64
CA ARG A 36 12.04 -4.33 -1.70
C ARG A 36 12.82 -3.97 -0.45
N GLU A 37 12.62 -2.77 0.09
CA GLU A 37 13.26 -2.32 1.33
C GLU A 37 12.87 -3.21 2.52
N PHE A 38 11.59 -3.59 2.61
CA PHE A 38 11.04 -4.35 3.74
C PHE A 38 10.84 -5.85 3.45
N ASN A 39 11.46 -6.38 2.39
CA ASN A 39 11.19 -7.73 1.90
C ASN A 39 11.49 -8.82 2.94
N ASP A 40 12.52 -8.62 3.75
CA ASP A 40 12.93 -9.58 4.78
C ASP A 40 11.96 -9.64 5.96
N GLN A 41 11.01 -8.71 6.05
CA GLN A 41 9.97 -8.68 7.09
C GLN A 41 8.56 -8.97 6.53
N LYS A 42 8.48 -9.44 5.28
CA LYS A 42 7.21 -9.92 4.72
C LYS A 42 6.74 -11.16 5.47
N VAL A 43 5.43 -11.22 5.70
CA VAL A 43 4.77 -12.36 6.33
C VAL A 43 3.98 -13.10 5.26
N ASP A 44 4.35 -14.35 5.01
CA ASP A 44 3.62 -15.20 4.07
C ASP A 44 2.26 -15.59 4.66
N LYS A 45 1.18 -15.29 3.92
CA LYS A 45 -0.18 -15.76 4.24
C LYS A 45 -0.33 -17.26 3.92
N GLN A 46 0.35 -18.12 4.65
CA GLN A 46 -0.04 -19.52 4.79
C GLN A 46 -0.37 -19.81 6.25
N GLU A 47 -1.64 -20.15 6.46
CA GLU A 47 -2.28 -20.59 7.71
C GLU A 47 -2.96 -19.51 8.56
N GLY A 48 -4.16 -19.87 9.03
CA GLY A 48 -5.25 -18.96 9.40
C GLY A 48 -5.00 -18.15 10.68
N GLU A 49 -5.65 -16.98 10.71
CA GLU A 49 -5.69 -16.01 11.81
C GLU A 49 -4.34 -15.36 12.15
N ILE A 50 -3.84 -14.53 11.24
CA ILE A 50 -2.96 -13.46 11.67
C ILE A 50 -3.85 -12.35 12.24
N ASP A 51 -3.58 -11.99 13.49
CA ASP A 51 -4.23 -10.90 14.21
C ASP A 51 -3.88 -9.55 13.55
N ASP A 52 -4.88 -8.84 13.02
CA ASP A 52 -4.72 -7.53 12.36
C ASP A 52 -4.08 -6.46 13.27
N THR A 53 -4.00 -6.70 14.58
CA THR A 53 -3.26 -5.84 15.51
C THR A 53 -1.74 -6.08 15.50
N LYS A 54 -1.29 -7.15 14.84
CA LYS A 54 0.10 -7.64 14.81
C LYS A 54 0.69 -7.68 13.39
N ILE A 55 0.03 -7.06 12.43
CA ILE A 55 0.54 -6.93 11.07
C ILE A 55 0.35 -5.53 10.55
N VAL A 56 1.23 -5.17 9.63
CA VAL A 56 1.12 -4.00 8.78
C VAL A 56 0.68 -4.46 7.41
N GLN A 57 -0.41 -3.87 6.93
CA GLN A 57 -0.84 -4.01 5.55
C GLN A 57 -0.26 -2.86 4.73
N LEU A 58 0.42 -3.18 3.63
CA LEU A 58 0.75 -2.20 2.60
C LEU A 58 -0.06 -2.55 1.35
N SER A 59 -0.83 -1.61 0.83
CA SER A 59 -1.59 -1.78 -0.40
C SER A 59 -1.15 -0.82 -1.49
N SER A 60 -1.16 -1.30 -2.72
CA SER A 60 -1.17 -0.47 -3.92
C SER A 60 -2.60 -0.47 -4.46
N ASN A 61 -3.25 0.70 -4.47
CA ASN A 61 -4.61 0.87 -4.93
C ASN A 61 -4.69 1.71 -6.22
N ASN A 62 -5.49 1.26 -7.17
CA ASN A 62 -5.86 1.99 -8.38
C ASN A 62 -7.37 2.09 -8.42
N LEU A 63 -7.90 3.30 -8.55
CA LEU A 63 -9.32 3.55 -8.78
C LEU A 63 -9.44 4.36 -10.06
N GLU A 64 -9.98 3.74 -11.12
CA GLU A 64 -10.04 4.36 -12.45
C GLU A 64 -11.49 4.45 -12.94
N LEU A 65 -11.89 5.63 -13.42
CA LEU A 65 -13.19 5.80 -14.06
C LEU A 65 -13.13 5.25 -15.49
N GLN A 66 -14.00 4.29 -15.78
CA GLN A 66 -14.14 3.71 -17.11
C GLN A 66 -15.06 4.57 -18.00
N GLU A 67 -14.99 4.36 -19.33
CA GLU A 67 -15.82 5.11 -20.30
C GLU A 67 -17.32 4.92 -20.10
N ASN A 68 -17.74 3.80 -19.48
CA ASN A 68 -19.13 3.53 -19.14
C ASN A 68 -19.63 4.29 -17.89
N GLY A 69 -18.76 5.08 -17.24
CA GLY A 69 -19.07 5.82 -16.02
C GLY A 69 -18.93 5.01 -14.73
N GLU A 70 -18.47 3.76 -14.79
CA GLU A 70 -18.20 2.92 -13.62
C GLU A 70 -16.76 3.06 -13.13
N TYR A 71 -16.55 2.98 -11.82
CA TYR A 71 -15.20 2.92 -11.25
C TYR A 71 -14.75 1.46 -11.15
N VAL A 72 -13.54 1.19 -11.61
CA VAL A 72 -12.87 -0.10 -11.42
C VAL A 72 -11.74 0.08 -10.42
N GLN A 73 -11.77 -0.74 -9.38
CA GLN A 73 -10.72 -0.80 -8.37
C GLN A 73 -9.80 -1.99 -8.64
N ASN A 74 -8.49 -1.76 -8.63
CA ASN A 74 -7.47 -2.79 -8.67
C ASN A 74 -6.48 -2.58 -7.52
N MET A 75 -6.42 -3.54 -6.60
CA MET A 75 -5.59 -3.46 -5.40
C MET A 75 -4.69 -4.68 -5.26
N THR A 76 -3.41 -4.43 -4.98
CA THR A 76 -2.47 -5.47 -4.52
C THR A 76 -2.11 -5.21 -3.07
N ILE A 77 -1.97 -6.27 -2.27
CA ILE A 77 -1.73 -6.16 -0.83
C ILE A 77 -0.56 -7.06 -0.44
N GLU A 78 0.32 -6.50 0.38
CA GLU A 78 1.43 -7.21 1.03
C GLU A 78 1.34 -7.01 2.54
N TRP A 79 1.83 -8.01 3.28
CA TRP A 79 1.73 -8.07 4.73
C TRP A 79 3.11 -8.12 5.35
N PHE A 80 3.29 -7.37 6.42
CA PHE A 80 4.56 -7.26 7.11
C PHE A 80 4.35 -7.37 8.63
N ASP A 81 5.43 -7.70 9.33
CA ASP A 81 5.44 -7.79 10.79
C ASP A 81 5.08 -6.44 11.45
N TYR A 82 4.41 -6.45 12.60
CA TYR A 82 4.04 -5.23 13.33
C TYR A 82 5.22 -4.29 13.61
N ASP A 83 6.42 -4.84 13.84
CA ASP A 83 7.60 -4.07 14.22
C ASP A 83 8.08 -3.14 13.10
N VAL A 84 7.62 -3.33 11.86
CA VAL A 84 8.01 -2.49 10.74
C VAL A 84 7.18 -1.22 10.58
N PHE A 85 6.01 -1.10 11.22
CA PHE A 85 5.06 0.00 10.94
C PHE A 85 5.72 1.38 10.96
N SER A 86 6.40 1.72 12.06
CA SER A 86 6.98 3.05 12.22
C SER A 86 8.12 3.29 11.23
N LYS A 87 8.95 2.26 10.98
CA LYS A 87 10.07 2.35 10.03
C LYS A 87 9.58 2.50 8.60
N MET A 88 8.54 1.76 8.23
CA MET A 88 7.92 1.82 6.92
C MET A 88 7.23 3.17 6.69
N LEU A 89 6.50 3.67 7.70
CA LEU A 89 5.86 4.99 7.63
C LEU A 89 6.90 6.10 7.47
N ASP A 90 7.97 6.09 8.27
CA ASP A 90 9.06 7.06 8.17
C ASP A 90 9.76 7.00 6.81
N TYR A 91 10.03 5.79 6.30
CA TYR A 91 10.63 5.58 4.99
C TYR A 91 9.75 6.13 3.87
N ILE A 92 8.45 5.77 3.87
CA ILE A 92 7.48 6.25 2.88
C ILE A 92 7.44 7.78 2.88
N ASN A 93 7.32 8.40 4.06
CA ASN A 93 7.28 9.86 4.18
C ASN A 93 8.57 10.55 3.76
N HIS A 94 9.72 9.88 3.89
CA HIS A 94 10.99 10.41 3.42
C HIS A 94 11.14 10.32 1.90
N GLU A 95 10.67 9.23 1.30
CA GLU A 95 10.82 8.95 -0.13
C GLU A 95 9.72 9.60 -0.98
N TYR A 96 8.58 9.90 -0.38
CA TYR A 96 7.47 10.62 -1.02
C TYR A 96 7.76 12.13 -1.02
N ILE A 97 8.46 12.60 -2.06
CA ILE A 97 8.82 14.02 -2.30
C ILE A 97 8.32 14.46 -3.66
#